data_AF-A0A1I2UII4-F1
#
_entry.id   AF-A0A1I2UII4-F1
#
_cell.length_a   1.000
_cell.length_b   1.000
_cell.length_c   1.000
_cell.angle_alpha   90.00
_cell.angle_beta   90.00
_cell.angle_gamma   90.00
#
_symmetry.space_group_name_H-M   'P 1'
#
loop_
_entity.id
_entity.type
_entity.pdbx_description
1 polymer ?
#
loop_
_entity_poly.entity_id
_entity_poly.type
_entity_poly.pdbx_seq_one_letter_code
_entity_poly.pdbx_strand_id
1 'polypeptide(L)'
;MSDDTESLDGTERTDGSGLPVSPDDETPTWSERKKRSVGLNRLTYEYFERSRREDQDLRQESSYVERDVLGFPTWPHEIIRNLSIASFFVGVILFLSATMPPHIGAPANPSSTPAIILPDWYLYWSFGLLKLGPLNPELAILGGQKLTADRTYGVLANVVVVGIIAMV
;
A
#
# COMPACT_ATOMS: atom_id res chain seq x y z
N MET A 1 -4.88 25.33 52.89
CA MET A 1 -5.64 26.52 52.52
C MET A 1 -4.78 27.31 51.54
N SER A 2 -5.06 27.33 50.25
CA SER A 2 -6.36 27.16 49.59
C SER A 2 -6.20 26.46 48.24
N ASP A 3 -7.13 25.55 47.97
CA ASP A 3 -7.49 25.08 46.63
C ASP A 3 -7.90 26.28 45.78
N ASP A 4 -7.44 26.35 44.54
CA ASP A 4 -8.17 27.02 43.46
C ASP A 4 -8.00 26.16 42.20
N THR A 5 -8.87 25.15 42.14
CA THR A 5 -9.17 24.35 40.96
C THR A 5 -9.89 25.26 39.96
N GLU A 6 -9.15 25.97 39.11
CA GLU A 6 -9.75 26.65 37.96
C GLU A 6 -10.26 25.59 36.98
N SER A 7 -11.57 25.40 37.02
CA SER A 7 -12.36 24.65 36.05
C SER A 7 -12.01 25.13 34.64
N LEU A 8 -11.52 24.19 33.82
CA LEU A 8 -11.40 24.30 32.38
C LEU A 8 -12.78 24.63 31.80
N ASP A 9 -13.02 25.92 31.53
CA ASP A 9 -14.17 26.36 30.76
C ASP A 9 -13.97 25.86 29.33
N GLY A 10 -14.60 24.73 29.02
CA GLY A 10 -14.71 24.12 27.69
C GLY A 10 -15.51 24.99 26.74
N THR A 11 -15.02 26.19 26.46
CA THR A 11 -15.55 27.03 25.41
C THR A 11 -14.93 26.54 24.10
N GLU A 12 -15.60 25.62 23.43
CA GLU A 12 -15.30 25.26 22.05
C GLU A 12 -15.24 26.54 21.21
N ARG A 13 -14.03 26.99 20.93
CA ARG A 13 -13.78 28.14 20.07
C ARG A 13 -14.06 27.69 18.64
N THR A 14 -15.25 28.03 18.16
CA THR A 14 -15.57 27.99 16.73
C THR A 14 -14.68 29.00 16.01
N ASP A 15 -14.06 28.57 14.91
CA ASP A 15 -13.13 29.31 14.06
C ASP A 15 -13.85 30.32 13.14
N GLY A 16 -14.81 31.06 13.72
CA GLY A 16 -15.39 32.26 13.10
C GLY A 16 -16.26 32.03 11.86
N SER A 17 -16.56 30.79 11.49
CA SER A 17 -17.34 30.46 10.28
C SER A 17 -18.86 30.51 10.47
N GLY A 18 -19.35 30.60 11.72
CA GLY A 18 -20.78 30.77 12.03
C GLY A 18 -21.68 29.62 11.54
N LEU A 19 -21.11 28.49 11.13
CA LEU A 19 -21.86 27.31 10.73
C LEU A 19 -21.86 26.28 11.87
N PRO A 20 -22.98 25.58 12.13
CA PRO A 20 -23.11 24.75 13.30
C PRO A 20 -22.37 23.43 13.05
N VAL A 21 -21.23 23.25 13.71
CA VAL A 21 -20.84 21.90 14.13
C VAL A 21 -21.91 21.46 15.14
N SER A 22 -22.39 20.23 15.01
CA SER A 22 -23.47 19.74 15.87
C SER A 22 -23.03 19.85 17.33
N PRO A 23 -23.75 20.57 18.21
CA PRO A 23 -23.31 20.81 19.60
C PRO A 23 -23.07 19.55 20.43
N ASP A 24 -23.58 18.41 19.96
CA ASP A 24 -23.60 17.16 20.72
C ASP A 24 -22.58 16.12 20.21
N ASP A 25 -21.71 16.46 19.24
CA ASP A 25 -20.71 15.57 18.61
C ASP A 25 -21.25 14.26 17.97
N GLU A 26 -22.56 14.01 18.06
CA GLU A 26 -23.18 12.80 17.54
C GLU A 26 -23.25 12.77 16.01
N THR A 27 -23.00 11.59 15.44
CA THR A 27 -23.23 11.38 14.01
C THR A 27 -24.73 11.17 13.75
N PRO A 28 -25.36 11.98 12.89
CA PRO A 28 -26.79 11.83 12.61
C PRO A 28 -27.07 10.46 11.99
N THR A 29 -28.16 9.82 12.40
CA THR A 29 -28.58 8.55 11.83
C THR A 29 -28.89 8.69 10.34
N TRP A 30 -28.82 7.60 9.58
CA TRP A 30 -29.11 7.62 8.14
C TRP A 30 -30.49 8.22 7.81
N SER A 31 -31.49 8.00 8.69
CA SER A 31 -32.84 8.53 8.51
C SER A 31 -32.90 10.05 8.68
N GLU A 32 -32.16 10.61 9.64
CA GLU A 32 -32.04 12.04 9.87
C GLU A 32 -31.23 12.72 8.77
N ARG A 33 -30.17 12.05 8.29
CA ARG A 33 -29.41 12.50 7.11
C ARG A 33 -30.29 12.65 5.87
N LYS A 34 -31.20 11.69 5.63
CA LYS A 34 -32.14 11.76 4.50
C LYS A 34 -33.20 12.85 4.62
N LYS A 35 -33.59 13.22 5.84
CA LYS A 35 -34.53 14.31 6.09
C LYS A 35 -33.87 15.69 5.96
N ARG A 36 -32.54 15.75 6.09
CA ARG A 36 -31.76 16.99 5.96
C ARG A 36 -31.63 17.39 4.48
N SER A 37 -32.30 18.47 4.08
CA SER A 37 -32.18 19.07 2.74
C SER A 37 -31.12 20.17 2.68
N VAL A 38 -29.96 19.95 3.29
CA VAL A 38 -28.84 20.92 3.26
C VAL A 38 -28.04 20.78 1.97
N GLY A 39 -27.54 21.91 1.45
CA GLY A 39 -26.73 21.94 0.23
C GLY A 39 -25.37 21.26 0.40
N LEU A 40 -24.84 20.70 -0.70
CA LEU A 40 -23.56 19.98 -0.73
C LEU A 40 -22.40 20.77 -0.13
N ASN A 41 -22.33 22.08 -0.38
CA ASN A 41 -21.26 22.94 0.15
C ASN A 41 -21.23 22.96 1.68
N ARG A 42 -22.40 22.96 2.33
CA ARG A 42 -22.49 22.96 3.79
C ARG A 42 -22.09 21.61 4.37
N LEU A 43 -22.54 20.51 3.76
CA LEU A 43 -22.13 19.16 4.18
C LEU A 43 -20.62 18.95 4.02
N THR A 44 -20.04 19.41 2.91
CA THR A 44 -18.60 19.36 2.67
C THR A 44 -17.84 20.17 3.71
N TYR A 45 -18.34 21.36 4.06
CA TYR A 45 -17.74 22.22 5.08
C TYR A 45 -17.77 21.58 6.47
N GLU A 46 -18.95 21.13 6.92
CA GLU A 46 -19.14 20.42 8.21
C GLU A 46 -18.22 19.20 8.31
N TYR A 47 -18.08 18.45 7.21
CA TYR A 47 -17.14 17.32 7.13
C TYR A 47 -15.66 17.73 7.31
N PHE A 48 -15.23 18.82 6.67
CA PHE A 48 -13.86 19.30 6.78
C PHE A 48 -13.54 19.89 8.15
N GLU A 49 -14.47 20.58 8.79
CA GLU A 49 -14.27 21.08 10.16
C GLU A 49 -14.17 19.93 11.15
N ARG A 50 -15.08 18.95 11.08
CA ARG A 50 -15.05 17.78 11.97
C ARG A 50 -13.74 17.00 11.84
N SER A 51 -13.31 16.69 10.63
CA SER A 51 -12.07 15.93 10.41
C SER A 51 -10.82 16.68 10.90
N ARG A 52 -10.80 18.02 10.86
CA ARG A 52 -9.72 18.81 11.46
C ARG A 52 -9.73 18.76 12.99
N ARG A 53 -10.90 18.85 13.63
CA ARG A 53 -11.01 18.77 15.10
C ARG A 53 -10.56 17.40 15.60
N GLU A 54 -11.09 16.32 15.02
CA GLU A 54 -10.70 14.95 15.37
C GLU A 54 -9.18 14.72 15.20
N ASP A 55 -8.54 15.27 14.16
CA ASP A 55 -7.07 15.22 13.99
C ASP A 55 -6.32 16.06 15.04
N GLN A 56 -6.86 17.20 15.49
CA GLN A 56 -6.24 18.01 16.55
C GLN A 56 -6.36 17.35 17.92
N ASP A 57 -7.49 16.72 18.21
CA ASP A 57 -7.71 16.04 19.49
C ASP A 57 -6.76 14.85 19.63
N LEU A 58 -6.62 14.04 18.56
CA LEU A 58 -5.64 12.95 18.55
C LEU A 58 -4.20 13.42 18.64
N ARG A 59 -3.85 14.60 18.09
CA ARG A 59 -2.50 15.17 18.27
C ARG A 59 -2.24 15.59 19.71
N GLN A 60 -3.27 15.97 20.45
CA GLN A 60 -3.15 16.34 21.86
C GLN A 60 -3.12 15.10 22.75
N GLU A 61 -3.87 14.06 22.41
CA GLU A 61 -3.95 12.81 23.18
C GLU A 61 -2.79 11.84 22.89
N SER A 62 -2.23 11.86 21.67
CA SER A 62 -1.15 10.93 21.30
C SER A 62 0.20 11.31 21.91
N SER A 63 0.87 10.31 22.48
CA SER A 63 2.29 10.44 22.84
C SER A 63 3.15 10.35 21.57
N TYR A 64 4.33 10.98 21.56
CA TYR A 64 5.25 10.95 20.41
C TYR A 64 5.63 9.54 19.91
N VAL A 65 5.43 8.49 20.72
CA VAL A 65 5.80 7.10 20.41
C VAL A 65 4.64 6.31 19.76
N GLU A 66 3.41 6.59 20.15
CA GLU A 66 2.23 5.83 19.73
C GLU A 66 1.21 6.82 19.18
N ARG A 67 1.22 6.94 17.85
CA ARG A 67 0.37 7.88 17.11
C ARG A 67 -0.73 7.10 16.41
N ASP A 68 -1.94 7.24 16.90
CA ASP A 68 -3.12 6.82 16.15
C ASP A 68 -3.30 7.74 14.93
N VAL A 69 -3.27 7.14 13.74
CA VAL A 69 -3.52 7.84 12.48
C VAL A 69 -4.95 7.54 12.06
N LEU A 70 -5.84 8.54 12.17
CA LEU A 70 -7.13 8.46 11.48
C LEU A 70 -6.88 8.51 9.97
N GLY A 71 -7.30 7.46 9.28
CA GLY A 71 -7.44 7.51 7.82
C GLY A 71 -8.59 8.44 7.45
N PHE A 72 -8.48 9.13 6.31
CA PHE A 72 -9.63 9.82 5.74
C PHE A 72 -10.69 8.79 5.29
N PRO A 73 -11.98 9.13 5.31
CA PRO A 73 -13.01 8.26 4.75
C PRO A 73 -12.71 7.93 3.30
N THR A 74 -13.11 6.72 2.92
CA THR A 74 -12.91 6.15 1.59
C THR A 74 -13.40 7.08 0.48
N TRP A 75 -14.50 7.80 0.72
CA TRP A 75 -15.04 8.80 -0.18
C TRP A 75 -15.16 10.18 0.48
N PRO A 76 -14.82 11.28 -0.23
CA PRO A 76 -14.23 11.31 -1.57
C PRO A 76 -12.70 11.26 -1.56
N HIS A 77 -12.06 11.47 -0.40
CA HIS A 77 -10.61 11.73 -0.30
C HIS A 77 -9.74 10.58 -0.82
N GLU A 78 -9.90 9.41 -0.24
CA GLU A 78 -9.05 8.25 -0.58
C GLU A 78 -9.30 7.78 -2.02
N ILE A 79 -10.56 7.77 -2.47
CA ILE A 79 -10.91 7.38 -3.84
C ILE A 79 -10.34 8.35 -4.87
N ILE A 80 -10.45 9.67 -4.68
CA ILE A 80 -9.90 10.64 -5.63
C ILE A 80 -8.38 10.51 -5.67
N ARG A 81 -7.71 10.41 -4.52
CA ARG A 81 -6.26 10.22 -4.45
C ARG A 81 -5.83 8.94 -5.18
N ASN A 82 -6.46 7.81 -4.85
CA ASN A 82 -6.11 6.51 -5.44
C ASN A 82 -6.42 6.48 -6.94
N LEU A 83 -7.49 7.13 -7.38
CA LEU A 83 -7.83 7.26 -8.79
C LEU A 83 -6.78 8.09 -9.53
N SER A 84 -6.36 9.23 -8.97
CA SER A 84 -5.30 10.05 -9.58
C SER A 84 -3.99 9.27 -9.72
N ILE A 85 -3.59 8.51 -8.69
CA ILE A 85 -2.38 7.67 -8.71
C ILE A 85 -2.53 6.55 -9.76
N ALA A 86 -3.65 5.84 -9.77
CA ALA A 86 -3.91 4.77 -10.73
C ALA A 86 -3.92 5.31 -12.17
N SER A 87 -4.60 6.43 -12.42
CA SER A 87 -4.62 7.09 -13.73
C SER A 87 -3.23 7.55 -14.17
N PHE A 88 -2.40 8.05 -13.24
CA PHE A 88 -1.01 8.39 -13.54
C PHE A 88 -0.22 7.16 -14.02
N PHE A 89 -0.25 6.04 -13.27
CA PHE A 89 0.47 4.82 -13.66
C PHE A 89 -0.06 4.21 -14.96
N VAL A 90 -1.38 4.19 -15.16
CA VAL A 90 -1.99 3.77 -16.43
C VAL A 90 -1.51 4.66 -17.58
N GLY A 91 -1.47 5.98 -17.37
CA GLY A 91 -0.93 6.93 -18.34
C GLY A 91 0.54 6.65 -18.69
N VAL A 92 1.38 6.36 -17.69
CA VAL A 92 2.78 5.97 -17.89
C VAL A 92 2.89 4.68 -18.70
N ILE A 93 2.10 3.65 -18.38
CA ILE A 93 2.10 2.37 -19.11
C ILE A 93 1.70 2.59 -20.58
N LEU A 94 0.62 3.34 -20.83
CA LEU A 94 0.17 3.65 -22.19
C LEU A 94 1.21 4.47 -22.97
N PHE A 95 1.81 5.46 -22.32
CA PHE A 95 2.86 6.28 -22.91
C PHE A 95 4.09 5.44 -23.28
N LEU A 96 4.57 4.57 -22.38
CA LEU A 96 5.68 3.67 -22.65
C LEU A 96 5.34 2.67 -23.77
N SER A 97 4.14 2.09 -23.76
CA SER A 97 3.69 1.16 -24.80
C SER A 97 3.61 1.81 -26.18
N ALA A 98 3.29 3.12 -26.24
CA ALA A 98 3.20 3.86 -27.50
C ALA A 98 4.57 4.34 -28.00
N THR A 99 5.46 4.76 -27.10
CA THR A 99 6.78 5.29 -27.45
C THR A 99 7.83 4.21 -27.69
N MET A 100 7.70 3.07 -27.00
CA MET A 100 8.60 1.92 -27.10
C MET A 100 7.79 0.64 -27.26
N PRO A 101 7.12 0.44 -28.40
CA PRO A 101 6.37 -0.79 -28.64
C PRO A 101 7.32 -1.99 -28.67
N PRO A 102 6.99 -3.09 -27.99
CA PRO A 102 7.84 -4.27 -27.97
C PRO A 102 7.89 -4.91 -29.37
N HIS A 103 9.07 -5.40 -29.74
CA HIS A 103 9.23 -6.16 -30.98
C HIS A 103 8.55 -7.53 -30.85
N ILE A 104 7.69 -7.87 -31.81
CA ILE A 104 7.10 -9.20 -31.94
C ILE A 104 8.10 -10.09 -32.68
N GLY A 105 8.68 -11.06 -31.96
CA GLY A 105 9.67 -11.98 -32.50
C GLY A 105 9.09 -13.01 -33.49
N ALA A 106 9.98 -13.75 -34.15
CA ALA A 106 9.60 -14.87 -35.02
C ALA A 106 8.84 -15.97 -34.24
N PRO A 107 8.01 -16.79 -34.91
CA PRO A 107 7.36 -17.93 -34.29
C PRO A 107 8.37 -18.86 -33.60
N ALA A 108 7.93 -19.52 -32.53
CA ALA A 108 8.77 -20.46 -31.79
C ALA A 108 9.29 -21.59 -32.69
N ASN A 109 10.61 -21.82 -32.65
CA ASN A 109 11.28 -22.86 -33.42
C ASN A 109 11.98 -23.84 -32.46
N PRO A 110 11.50 -25.10 -32.34
CA PRO A 110 12.10 -26.08 -31.44
C PRO A 110 13.49 -26.55 -31.90
N SER A 111 13.84 -26.36 -33.18
CA SER A 111 15.10 -26.80 -33.77
C SER A 111 16.23 -25.78 -33.65
N SER A 112 15.96 -24.59 -33.11
CA SER A 112 16.95 -23.51 -33.00
C SER A 112 16.81 -22.77 -31.68
N THR A 113 17.90 -22.70 -30.91
CA THR A 113 17.95 -21.93 -29.66
C THR A 113 18.67 -20.61 -29.90
N PRO A 114 18.07 -19.45 -29.58
CA PRO A 114 18.76 -18.17 -29.64
C PRO A 114 20.01 -18.13 -28.74
N ALA A 115 21.05 -17.40 -29.15
CA ALA A 115 22.29 -17.29 -28.38
C ALA A 115 22.10 -16.63 -27.01
N ILE A 116 21.12 -15.72 -26.90
CA ILE A 116 20.77 -15.00 -25.68
C ILE A 116 19.33 -15.40 -25.33
N ILE A 117 19.17 -16.21 -24.29
CA ILE A 117 17.87 -16.64 -23.76
C ILE A 117 17.81 -16.30 -22.27
N LEU A 118 17.34 -15.08 -21.98
CA LEU A 118 17.08 -14.62 -20.63
C LEU A 118 15.57 -14.48 -20.45
N PRO A 119 15.03 -14.78 -19.26
CA PRO A 119 13.62 -14.53 -18.97
C PRO A 119 13.38 -13.02 -18.77
N ASP A 120 12.17 -12.63 -18.43
CA ASP A 120 11.91 -11.24 -18.05
C ASP A 120 12.63 -10.85 -16.75
N TRP A 121 12.87 -9.55 -16.58
CA TRP A 121 13.65 -8.98 -15.47
C TRP A 121 13.12 -9.39 -14.08
N TYR A 122 11.81 -9.51 -13.92
CA TYR A 122 11.18 -9.92 -12.66
C TYR A 122 11.42 -11.39 -12.30
N LEU A 123 11.96 -12.19 -13.23
CA LEU A 123 12.33 -13.60 -13.04
C LEU A 123 13.83 -13.83 -12.87
N TYR A 124 14.67 -12.80 -12.99
CA TYR A 124 16.13 -12.95 -12.93
C TYR A 124 16.62 -13.58 -11.63
N TRP A 125 15.99 -13.25 -10.50
CA TRP A 125 16.34 -13.85 -9.21
C TRP A 125 16.09 -15.37 -9.23
N SER A 126 14.92 -15.81 -9.68
CA SER A 126 14.53 -17.23 -9.71
C SER A 126 15.35 -18.02 -10.73
N PHE A 127 15.58 -17.44 -11.90
CA PHE A 127 16.44 -18.01 -12.94
C PHE A 127 17.90 -18.10 -12.50
N GLY A 128 18.39 -17.12 -11.76
CA GLY A 128 19.72 -17.16 -11.13
C GLY A 128 19.85 -18.33 -10.16
N LEU A 129 18.81 -18.59 -9.36
CA LEU A 129 18.77 -19.74 -8.44
C LEU A 129 18.77 -21.09 -9.17
N LEU A 130 18.28 -21.16 -10.41
CA LEU A 130 18.39 -22.39 -11.22
C LEU A 130 19.83 -22.67 -11.70
N LYS A 131 20.71 -21.66 -11.66
CA LYS A 131 22.11 -21.76 -12.13
C LYS A 131 23.11 -21.93 -10.97
N LEU A 132 22.68 -22.42 -9.82
CA LEU A 132 23.54 -22.65 -8.64
C LEU A 132 24.38 -23.94 -8.73
N GLY A 133 24.60 -24.51 -9.92
CA GLY A 133 25.37 -25.74 -10.11
C GLY A 133 26.76 -25.75 -9.46
N PRO A 134 27.56 -24.65 -9.53
CA PRO A 134 28.85 -24.56 -8.84
C PRO A 134 28.77 -24.54 -7.30
N LEU A 135 27.58 -24.28 -6.74
CA LEU A 135 27.33 -24.23 -5.30
C LEU A 135 26.63 -25.51 -4.80
N ASN A 136 26.41 -26.50 -5.66
CA ASN A 136 25.80 -27.77 -5.29
C ASN A 136 26.81 -28.62 -4.49
N PRO A 137 26.53 -28.95 -3.22
CA PRO A 137 27.50 -29.64 -2.37
C PRO A 137 27.81 -31.06 -2.86
N GLU A 138 29.10 -31.37 -2.92
CA GLU A 138 29.63 -32.71 -3.17
C GLU A 138 29.98 -33.38 -1.85
N LEU A 139 29.57 -34.65 -1.69
CA LEU A 139 29.91 -35.41 -0.51
C LEU A 139 31.25 -36.13 -0.71
N ALA A 140 32.27 -35.73 0.05
CA ALA A 140 33.58 -36.39 0.06
C ALA A 140 33.49 -37.88 0.41
N ILE A 141 32.51 -38.27 1.24
CA ILE A 141 32.25 -39.66 1.64
C ILE A 141 31.73 -40.52 0.47
N LEU A 142 31.10 -39.89 -0.54
CA LEU A 142 30.62 -40.55 -1.76
C LEU A 142 31.62 -40.43 -2.93
N GLY A 143 32.88 -40.09 -2.64
CA GLY A 143 33.89 -39.93 -3.69
C GLY A 143 33.69 -38.68 -4.55
N GLY A 144 33.09 -37.62 -4.00
CA GLY A 144 32.85 -36.36 -4.71
C GLY A 144 31.57 -36.33 -5.54
N GLN A 145 30.66 -37.31 -5.35
CA GLN A 145 29.37 -37.25 -6.02
C GLN A 145 28.48 -36.16 -5.40
N LYS A 146 27.76 -35.45 -6.26
CA LYS A 146 26.77 -34.43 -5.89
C LYS A 146 25.58 -35.07 -5.17
N LEU A 147 25.08 -34.41 -4.12
CA LEU A 147 23.93 -34.89 -3.34
C LEU A 147 22.63 -34.95 -4.16
N THR A 148 22.43 -33.97 -5.04
CA THR A 148 21.25 -33.85 -5.90
C THR A 148 21.65 -33.39 -7.29
N ALA A 149 20.78 -33.60 -8.29
CA ALA A 149 21.02 -33.05 -9.63
C ALA A 149 20.98 -31.51 -9.58
N ASP A 150 21.79 -30.84 -10.42
CA ASP A 150 21.88 -29.37 -10.42
C ASP A 150 20.52 -28.69 -10.63
N ARG A 151 19.67 -29.29 -11.48
CA ARG A 151 18.29 -28.84 -11.71
C ARG A 151 17.42 -28.92 -10.44
N THR A 152 17.54 -30.00 -9.67
CA THR A 152 16.72 -30.20 -8.46
C THR A 152 17.21 -29.29 -7.34
N TYR A 153 18.53 -29.08 -7.24
CA TYR A 153 19.11 -28.14 -6.28
C TYR A 153 18.61 -26.71 -6.52
N GLY A 154 18.62 -26.26 -7.77
CA GLY A 154 18.11 -24.92 -8.11
C GLY A 154 16.61 -24.74 -7.83
N VAL A 155 15.79 -25.78 -8.05
CA VAL A 155 14.37 -25.76 -7.69
C VAL A 155 14.19 -25.71 -6.17
N LEU A 156 14.95 -26.51 -5.41
CA LEU A 156 14.92 -26.46 -3.94
C LEU A 156 15.31 -25.08 -3.40
N ALA A 157 16.31 -24.45 -3.99
CA ALA A 157 16.71 -23.09 -3.61
C ALA A 157 15.57 -22.07 -3.79
N ASN A 158 14.79 -22.18 -4.87
CA ASN A 158 13.60 -21.36 -5.06
C ASN A 158 12.54 -21.61 -3.97
N VAL A 159 12.27 -22.88 -3.64
CA VAL A 159 11.31 -23.25 -2.59
C VAL A 159 11.72 -22.69 -1.23
N VAL A 160 13.02 -22.70 -0.90
CA VAL A 160 13.53 -22.12 0.35
C VAL A 160 13.27 -20.61 0.39
N VAL A 161 13.60 -19.87 -0.67
CA VAL A 161 13.39 -18.41 -0.71
C VAL A 161 11.90 -18.07 -0.58
N VAL A 162 11.04 -18.74 -1.35
CA VAL A 162 9.58 -18.52 -1.26
C VAL A 162 9.04 -18.93 0.11
N GLY A 163 9.54 -20.02 0.68
CA GLY A 163 9.15 -20.49 2.01
C GLY A 163 9.51 -19.51 3.13
N ILE A 164 10.70 -18.89 3.05
CA ILE A 164 11.10 -17.82 4.00
C ILE A 164 10.20 -16.61 3.85
N ILE A 165 9.94 -16.16 2.61
CA ILE A 165 9.05 -15.01 2.34
C ILE A 165 7.64 -15.28 2.86
N ALA A 166 7.13 -16.50 2.72
CA ALA A 166 5.79 -16.86 3.18
C ALA A 166 5.65 -16.98 4.71
N MET A 167 6.76 -17.02 5.45
CA MET A 167 6.75 -17.16 6.91
C MET A 167 6.67 -15.81 7.64
N VAL A 168 7.04 -14.72 6.98
CA VAL A 168 7.06 -13.35 7.52
C VAL A 168 5.77 -12.63 7.17
#